data_AF-A0A8D0BP94-F1
#
_entry.id   AF-A0A8D0BP94-F1
#
_cell.length_a   1.000
_cell.length_b   1.000
_cell.length_c   1.000
_cell.angle_alpha   90.00
_cell.angle_beta   90.00
_cell.angle_gamma   90.00
#
_symmetry.space_group_name_H-M   'P 1'
#
loop_
_entity.id
_entity.type
_entity.pdbx_description
1 polymer ?
#
loop_
_entity_poly.entity_id
_entity_poly.type
_entity_poly.pdbx_seq_one_letter_code
_entity_poly.pdbx_strand_id
1 'polypeptide(L)'
;MYILQKTMRETMPQTPIFSSMLGSGCSGQVQPDSGERSGDPVYQDGSLISGSLEALIERLVPTTDYYPDRTYIFTFLLSSRVFIHPHELLAKVGQICLKQKQQLEIGVETDKAKLKSFAAKIIQLLKEWTETFPYDFQDEKSMKELKEIAHRITQCDEENGTVKKIIGQMTQNLLMTLAARNQYQEIREKFRQPVTDKGTILKTKPQSSQKDILSVCCDPLVLAQQLTHIELERVSNIYPEDLMQIVSHVDSLDNHKCRGDVTKTYNLEAYDNWFNCLSMLVATEICKVVKKKQRTRIVEFFIDVARECFNIGNFNSMMAIISGMNLSPVARLKKTWSKVKTAKFDVLEHHMDPSSNFCNYRTALQGAAQRSQTAHSSREKIVIPVFNLFIKDIYFLHKIHTNHLPNGQINFKKFWEISRQIHDFITWKQVECPFEKDKKIQSYLLTAPIYSEEALFIASFESEGPENHMEKDSWKTLRTTLLNRA
;
A
#
# COMPACT_ATOMS: atom_id res chain seq x y z
N MET A 1 -8.21 6.36 9.80
CA MET A 1 -6.96 6.44 10.61
C MET A 1 -7.15 6.01 12.07
N TYR A 2 -8.24 6.36 12.75
CA TYR A 2 -8.55 5.83 14.11
C TYR A 2 -8.73 4.30 14.09
N ILE A 3 -9.27 3.72 13.00
CA ILE A 3 -9.38 2.26 12.82
C ILE A 3 -8.01 1.62 12.57
N LEU A 4 -7.18 2.15 11.65
CA LEU A 4 -5.79 1.71 11.47
C LEU A 4 -4.97 1.83 12.79
N GLN A 5 -5.13 2.91 13.55
CA GLN A 5 -4.49 3.07 14.88
C GLN A 5 -5.04 2.12 15.94
N LYS A 6 -6.35 1.81 15.90
CA LYS A 6 -7.01 0.89 16.84
C LYS A 6 -6.61 -0.56 16.54
N THR A 7 -6.61 -0.98 15.28
CA THR A 7 -6.07 -2.28 14.83
C THR A 7 -4.56 -2.40 15.17
N MET A 8 -3.79 -1.32 15.04
CA MET A 8 -2.37 -1.27 15.42
C MET A 8 -2.12 -1.28 16.95
N ARG A 9 -3.10 -0.94 17.79
CA ARG A 9 -3.01 -0.98 19.27
C ARG A 9 -3.64 -2.23 19.90
N GLU A 10 -4.67 -2.81 19.29
CA GLU A 10 -5.51 -3.83 19.91
C GLU A 10 -5.16 -5.28 19.51
N THR A 11 -4.30 -5.50 18.51
CA THR A 11 -3.69 -6.81 18.23
C THR A 11 -2.35 -6.95 18.99
N MET A 12 -2.46 -7.51 20.20
CA MET A 12 -1.45 -7.82 21.27
C MET A 12 -0.10 -8.45 20.82
N PRO A 13 0.91 -8.73 21.70
CA PRO A 13 1.26 -8.19 23.02
C PRO A 13 2.60 -7.39 23.00
N GLN A 14 2.79 -6.51 23.98
CA GLN A 14 4.05 -5.78 24.21
C GLN A 14 5.18 -6.77 24.57
N THR A 15 6.19 -6.92 23.72
CA THR A 15 7.47 -7.55 24.07
C THR A 15 8.64 -6.66 23.61
N PRO A 16 9.70 -6.55 24.42
CA PRO A 16 10.79 -5.62 24.17
C PRO A 16 11.68 -6.10 23.02
N ILE A 17 12.06 -5.16 22.14
CA ILE A 17 12.91 -5.39 20.98
C ILE A 17 14.37 -5.47 21.45
N PHE A 18 14.97 -6.65 21.36
CA PHE A 18 16.41 -6.85 21.56
C PHE A 18 17.18 -6.34 20.34
N SER A 19 18.17 -5.49 20.61
CA SER A 19 19.20 -5.09 19.66
C SER A 19 20.31 -6.16 19.59
N SER A 20 21.15 -6.03 18.56
CA SER A 20 22.43 -6.71 18.30
C SER A 20 22.37 -7.92 17.36
N MET A 21 22.91 -7.72 16.15
CA MET A 21 24.01 -8.52 15.60
C MET A 21 24.61 -7.74 14.42
N LEU A 22 25.71 -7.03 14.68
CA LEU A 22 26.92 -6.95 13.86
C LEU A 22 27.98 -6.27 14.74
N GLY A 23 29.04 -7.01 15.05
CA GLY A 23 29.98 -6.72 16.13
C GLY A 23 31.20 -5.88 15.73
N SER A 24 31.71 -5.22 16.77
CA SER A 24 33.11 -4.99 17.16
C SER A 24 34.09 -4.32 16.19
N GLY A 25 34.59 -3.15 16.65
CA GLY A 25 36.02 -2.88 16.70
C GLY A 25 36.54 -1.80 15.75
N CYS A 26 36.61 -0.55 16.22
CA CYS A 26 37.87 0.20 16.35
C CYS A 26 37.58 1.64 16.80
N SER A 27 38.03 1.96 18.01
CA SER A 27 38.21 3.34 18.48
C SER A 27 39.36 3.99 17.71
N GLY A 28 39.03 4.93 16.84
CA GLY A 28 39.99 5.85 16.23
C GLY A 28 39.39 7.25 16.24
N GLN A 29 39.87 8.11 17.15
CA GLN A 29 39.64 9.55 17.05
C GLN A 29 40.32 10.05 15.77
N VAL A 30 39.54 10.58 14.83
CA VAL A 30 40.05 11.38 13.72
C VAL A 30 39.44 12.77 13.86
N GLN A 31 40.31 13.77 14.03
CA GLN A 31 39.96 15.18 14.02
C GLN A 31 39.30 15.56 12.69
N PRO A 32 38.35 16.51 12.67
CA PRO A 32 37.80 16.99 11.41
C PRO A 32 38.81 17.92 10.74
N ASP A 33 39.38 17.44 9.64
CA ASP A 33 40.10 18.30 8.70
C ASP A 33 39.09 19.02 7.78
N SER A 34 39.48 20.24 7.48
CA SER A 34 38.85 21.34 6.77
C SER A 34 38.05 21.03 5.50
N GLY A 35 36.86 21.66 5.37
CA GLY A 35 36.40 22.15 4.06
C GLY A 35 34.97 21.83 3.57
N GLU A 36 34.09 21.17 4.33
CA GLU A 36 32.73 20.94 3.86
C GLU A 36 31.88 22.22 3.92
N ARG A 37 31.43 22.72 2.76
CA ARG A 37 30.43 23.79 2.69
C ARG A 37 29.16 23.28 3.38
N SER A 38 28.70 24.01 4.38
CA SER A 38 27.45 23.74 5.10
C SER A 38 26.27 23.68 4.12
N GLY A 39 25.94 22.49 3.62
CA GLY A 39 24.85 22.28 2.66
C GLY A 39 25.06 21.20 1.61
N ASP A 40 26.31 20.77 1.35
CA ASP A 40 26.62 19.78 0.32
C ASP A 40 26.06 18.38 0.65
N PRO A 41 25.73 17.56 -0.36
CA PRO A 41 25.23 16.20 -0.13
C PRO A 41 26.33 15.32 0.47
N VAL A 42 26.01 14.60 1.55
CA VAL A 42 26.91 13.70 2.25
C VAL A 42 26.72 12.28 1.75
N TYR A 43 27.82 11.60 1.40
CA TYR A 43 27.83 10.22 0.94
C TYR A 43 28.52 9.29 1.94
N GLN A 44 28.03 8.08 2.06
CA GLN A 44 28.68 6.99 2.78
C GLN A 44 28.64 5.75 1.88
N ASP A 45 29.81 5.15 1.63
CA ASP A 45 29.97 3.98 0.77
C ASP A 45 29.31 4.14 -0.61
N GLY A 46 29.42 5.33 -1.20
CA GLY A 46 28.82 5.68 -2.49
C GLY A 46 27.30 5.94 -2.46
N SER A 47 26.66 5.80 -1.30
CA SER A 47 25.23 6.06 -1.12
C SER A 47 24.98 7.44 -0.54
N LEU A 48 24.01 8.17 -1.09
CA LEU A 48 23.60 9.48 -0.58
C LEU A 48 22.88 9.33 0.76
N ILE A 49 23.42 9.94 1.81
CA ILE A 49 22.90 9.85 3.19
C ILE A 49 22.08 11.07 3.57
N SER A 50 22.57 12.27 3.24
CA SER A 50 21.91 13.52 3.57
C SER A 50 22.29 14.66 2.64
N GLY A 51 21.55 15.76 2.70
CA GLY A 51 21.86 16.99 1.98
C GLY A 51 20.88 18.11 2.35
N SER A 52 21.24 19.36 2.01
CA SER A 52 20.26 20.45 2.04
C SER A 52 19.16 20.21 1.00
N LEU A 53 17.97 20.77 1.21
CA LEU A 53 16.88 20.68 0.24
C LEU A 53 17.33 21.21 -1.12
N GLU A 54 18.04 22.34 -1.13
CA GLU A 54 18.61 22.97 -2.32
C GLU A 54 19.56 22.03 -3.07
N ALA A 55 20.53 21.42 -2.38
CA ALA A 55 21.49 20.52 -3.02
C ALA A 55 20.81 19.24 -3.58
N LEU A 56 19.78 18.74 -2.91
CA LEU A 56 18.99 17.60 -3.40
C LEU A 56 18.14 17.98 -4.63
N ILE A 57 17.59 19.19 -4.68
CA ILE A 57 16.88 19.70 -5.86
C ILE A 57 17.86 19.90 -7.02
N GLU A 58 19.04 20.46 -6.78
CA GLU A 58 20.08 20.61 -7.81
C GLU A 58 20.49 19.26 -8.39
N ARG A 59 20.65 18.24 -7.55
CA ARG A 59 20.91 16.85 -7.98
C ARG A 59 19.75 16.23 -8.76
N LEU A 60 18.50 16.68 -8.57
CA LEU A 60 17.38 16.21 -9.40
C LEU A 60 17.48 16.71 -10.84
N VAL A 61 18.11 17.87 -11.09
CA VAL A 61 18.15 18.49 -12.42
C VAL A 61 19.32 17.93 -13.24
N PRO A 62 19.06 17.25 -14.38
CA PRO A 62 20.12 16.76 -15.27
C PRO A 62 21.02 17.89 -15.76
N THR A 63 22.28 17.56 -16.02
CA THR A 63 23.23 18.45 -16.71
C THR A 63 23.70 17.82 -18.02
N THR A 64 24.58 18.49 -18.77
CA THR A 64 25.16 17.94 -20.01
C THR A 64 25.81 16.57 -19.79
N ASP A 65 26.46 16.36 -18.65
CA ASP A 65 27.26 15.15 -18.37
C ASP A 65 26.63 14.25 -17.30
N TYR A 66 25.53 14.67 -16.68
CA TYR A 66 24.87 13.96 -15.60
C TYR A 66 23.39 13.72 -15.87
N TYR A 67 22.88 12.58 -15.44
CA TYR A 67 21.44 12.31 -15.32
C TYR A 67 21.23 11.54 -14.01
N PRO A 68 20.28 11.95 -13.15
CA PRO A 68 20.03 11.27 -11.89
C PRO A 68 19.55 9.83 -12.11
N ASP A 69 20.01 8.91 -11.27
CA ASP A 69 19.55 7.53 -11.36
C ASP A 69 18.05 7.43 -11.03
N ARG A 70 17.37 6.44 -11.62
CA ARG A 70 15.92 6.27 -11.48
C ARG A 70 15.49 6.07 -10.02
N THR A 71 16.32 5.42 -9.22
CA THR A 71 16.05 5.22 -7.79
C THR A 71 16.05 6.57 -7.07
N TYR A 72 17.05 7.42 -7.31
CA TYR A 72 17.09 8.77 -6.77
C TYR A 72 15.90 9.61 -7.22
N ILE A 73 15.55 9.60 -8.51
CA ILE A 73 14.38 10.33 -9.03
C ILE A 73 13.12 9.89 -8.28
N PHE A 74 12.87 8.59 -8.21
CA PHE A 74 11.73 8.03 -7.49
C PHE A 74 11.73 8.43 -6.01
N THR A 75 12.83 8.16 -5.30
CA THR A 75 12.97 8.45 -3.86
C THR A 75 12.77 9.93 -3.57
N PHE A 76 13.46 10.82 -4.29
CA PHE A 76 13.40 12.25 -4.06
C PHE A 76 12.03 12.82 -4.43
N LEU A 77 11.48 12.49 -5.60
CA LEU A 77 10.15 12.97 -5.97
C LEU A 77 9.07 12.43 -5.02
N LEU A 78 9.18 11.19 -4.54
CA LEU A 78 8.27 10.61 -3.56
C LEU A 78 8.30 11.38 -2.23
N SER A 79 9.51 11.57 -1.69
CA SER A 79 9.75 12.13 -0.35
C SER A 79 9.74 13.65 -0.29
N SER A 80 9.96 14.35 -1.40
CA SER A 80 9.97 15.81 -1.46
C SER A 80 8.68 16.44 -0.94
N ARG A 81 7.53 15.75 -1.06
CA ARG A 81 6.22 16.18 -0.54
C ARG A 81 6.20 16.43 0.97
N VAL A 82 7.16 15.90 1.71
CA VAL A 82 7.34 16.16 3.15
C VAL A 82 7.98 17.53 3.40
N PHE A 83 8.72 18.06 2.41
CA PHE A 83 9.57 19.26 2.55
C PHE A 83 9.17 20.43 1.66
N ILE A 84 8.56 20.16 0.50
CA ILE A 84 8.23 21.15 -0.53
C ILE A 84 7.00 20.70 -1.33
N HIS A 85 6.11 21.63 -1.64
CA HIS A 85 4.95 21.32 -2.48
C HIS A 85 5.38 21.07 -3.94
N PRO A 86 4.71 20.16 -4.68
CA PRO A 86 5.10 19.83 -6.05
C PRO A 86 5.21 21.02 -7.01
N HIS A 87 4.28 21.99 -6.91
CA HIS A 87 4.33 23.20 -7.74
C HIS A 87 5.54 24.09 -7.43
N GLU A 88 5.95 24.20 -6.16
CA GLU A 88 7.13 24.94 -5.75
C GLU A 88 8.41 24.22 -6.18
N LEU A 89 8.43 22.89 -6.09
CA LEU A 89 9.53 22.07 -6.58
C LEU A 89 9.70 22.22 -8.10
N LEU A 90 8.62 22.16 -8.87
CA LEU A 90 8.62 22.40 -10.32
C LEU A 90 9.18 23.80 -10.63
N ALA A 91 8.75 24.84 -9.91
CA ALA A 91 9.27 26.18 -10.10
C ALA A 91 10.79 26.27 -9.84
N LYS A 92 11.29 25.65 -8.76
CA LYS A 92 12.73 25.58 -8.47
C LYS A 92 13.51 24.83 -9.56
N VAL A 93 13.01 23.68 -10.00
CA VAL A 93 13.58 22.92 -11.13
C VAL A 93 13.64 23.79 -12.38
N GLY A 94 12.55 24.49 -12.71
CA GLY A 94 12.49 25.39 -13.86
C GLY A 94 13.50 26.55 -13.78
N GLN A 95 13.72 27.11 -12.60
CA GLN A 95 14.74 28.14 -12.37
C GLN A 95 16.16 27.61 -12.57
N ILE A 96 16.46 26.41 -12.09
CA ILE A 96 17.78 25.78 -12.28
C ILE A 96 18.00 25.48 -13.76
N CYS A 97 17.00 24.93 -14.46
CA CYS A 97 17.06 24.68 -15.90
C CYS A 97 17.36 25.97 -16.68
N LEU A 98 16.74 27.10 -16.31
CA LEU A 98 17.00 28.41 -16.91
C LEU A 98 18.44 28.90 -16.68
N LYS A 99 18.93 28.81 -15.44
CA LYS A 99 20.29 29.22 -15.11
C LYS A 99 21.32 28.39 -15.89
N GLN A 100 21.14 27.07 -15.95
CA GLN A 100 22.03 26.18 -16.71
C GLN A 100 21.98 26.46 -18.21
N LYS A 101 20.79 26.71 -18.77
CA LYS A 101 20.65 27.12 -20.19
C LYS A 101 21.42 28.40 -20.50
N GLN A 102 21.26 29.45 -19.69
CA GLN A 102 21.97 30.72 -19.86
C GLN A 102 23.50 30.54 -19.80
N GLN A 103 24.00 29.68 -18.91
CA GLN A 103 25.42 29.38 -18.82
C GLN A 103 25.96 28.68 -20.07
N LEU A 104 25.16 27.78 -20.67
CA LEU A 104 25.52 27.09 -21.92
C LEU A 104 25.49 28.03 -23.15
N GLU A 105 24.63 29.05 -23.13
CA GLU A 105 24.53 30.05 -24.21
C GLU A 105 25.67 31.08 -24.20
N ILE A 106 26.27 31.37 -23.04
CA ILE A 106 27.38 32.34 -22.88
C ILE A 106 28.73 31.75 -23.32
N GLY A 107 28.85 30.42 -23.48
CA GLY A 107 30.06 29.76 -23.95
C GLY A 107 30.45 30.17 -25.38
N VAL A 108 31.74 30.44 -25.61
CA VAL A 108 32.34 31.07 -26.81
C VAL A 108 32.02 30.35 -28.15
N GLU A 109 31.57 29.09 -28.10
CA GLU A 109 30.82 28.46 -29.18
C GLU A 109 29.52 27.90 -28.59
N THR A 110 28.37 28.40 -29.07
CA THR A 110 27.08 27.80 -28.75
C THR A 110 27.04 26.39 -29.35
N ASP A 111 27.44 25.42 -28.55
CA ASP A 111 27.37 24.01 -28.93
C ASP A 111 25.89 23.60 -28.93
N LYS A 112 25.24 23.82 -30.08
CA LYS A 112 23.84 23.45 -30.33
C LYS A 112 23.58 21.99 -29.98
N ALA A 113 24.58 21.11 -30.09
CA ALA A 113 24.45 19.71 -29.72
C ALA A 113 24.36 19.53 -28.19
N LYS A 114 25.16 20.27 -27.40
CA LYS A 114 25.04 20.27 -25.93
C LYS A 114 23.70 20.81 -25.45
N LEU A 115 23.22 21.90 -26.04
CA LEU A 115 21.89 22.45 -25.72
C LEU A 115 20.76 21.46 -26.03
N LYS A 116 20.85 20.76 -27.17
CA LYS A 116 19.89 19.73 -27.57
C LYS A 116 19.94 18.50 -26.64
N SER A 117 21.14 18.07 -26.26
CA SER A 117 21.34 16.96 -25.30
C SER A 117 20.76 17.30 -23.92
N PHE A 118 21.06 18.50 -23.41
CA PHE A 118 20.51 19.02 -22.17
C PHE A 118 18.97 19.07 -22.21
N ALA A 119 18.41 19.66 -23.28
CA ALA A 119 16.96 19.71 -23.51
C ALA A 119 16.31 18.32 -23.46
N ALA A 120 16.89 17.35 -24.16
CA ALA A 120 16.39 15.97 -24.19
C ALA A 120 16.36 15.33 -22.78
N LYS A 121 17.40 15.57 -21.97
CA LYS A 121 17.46 15.07 -20.58
C LYS A 121 16.40 15.71 -19.68
N ILE A 122 16.16 17.02 -19.79
CA ILE A 122 15.10 17.66 -19.00
C ILE A 122 13.72 17.13 -19.39
N ILE A 123 13.46 16.92 -20.68
CA ILE A 123 12.20 16.32 -21.14
C ILE A 123 12.04 14.90 -20.61
N GLN A 124 13.11 14.12 -20.59
CA GLN A 124 13.12 12.78 -20.01
C GLN A 124 12.77 12.82 -18.51
N LEU A 125 13.35 13.74 -17.74
CA LEU A 125 13.00 13.93 -16.32
C LEU A 125 11.52 14.29 -16.15
N LEU A 126 11.00 15.26 -16.91
CA LEU A 126 9.59 15.67 -16.83
C LEU A 126 8.65 14.53 -17.21
N LYS A 127 9.03 13.72 -18.19
CA LYS A 127 8.28 12.52 -18.58
C LYS A 127 8.26 11.51 -17.44
N GLU A 128 9.41 11.19 -16.85
CA GLU A 128 9.49 10.27 -15.71
C GLU A 128 8.67 10.77 -14.51
N TRP A 129 8.68 12.08 -14.24
CA TRP A 129 7.87 12.67 -13.18
C TRP A 129 6.36 12.57 -13.48
N THR A 130 5.93 12.96 -14.68
CA THR A 130 4.50 12.92 -15.06
C THR A 130 3.94 11.50 -15.16
N GLU A 131 4.77 10.51 -15.51
CA GLU A 131 4.38 9.09 -15.53
C GLU A 131 4.36 8.47 -14.13
N THR A 132 5.33 8.83 -13.26
CA THR A 132 5.45 8.25 -11.92
C THR A 132 4.47 8.88 -10.92
N PHE A 133 4.28 10.19 -10.98
CA PHE A 133 3.48 10.98 -10.04
C PHE A 133 2.55 11.96 -10.77
N PRO A 134 1.59 11.46 -11.59
CA PRO A 134 0.70 12.32 -12.37
C PRO A 134 -0.09 13.31 -11.51
N TYR A 135 -0.39 12.95 -10.26
CA TYR A 135 -1.21 13.76 -9.36
C TYR A 135 -0.53 15.04 -8.88
N ASP A 136 0.80 15.14 -8.99
CA ASP A 136 1.52 16.40 -8.72
C ASP A 136 1.11 17.53 -9.68
N PHE A 137 0.53 17.17 -10.82
CA PHE A 137 0.12 18.05 -11.89
C PHE A 137 -1.40 18.25 -11.96
N GLN A 138 -2.14 17.91 -10.91
CA GLN A 138 -3.58 18.15 -10.86
C GLN A 138 -3.92 19.66 -10.80
N ASP A 139 -3.04 20.45 -10.17
CA ASP A 139 -3.29 21.85 -9.88
C ASP A 139 -2.84 22.72 -11.07
N GLU A 140 -3.59 23.80 -11.32
CA GLU A 140 -3.28 24.73 -12.42
C GLU A 140 -1.87 25.32 -12.31
N LYS A 141 -1.40 25.57 -11.08
CA LYS A 141 -0.02 26.05 -10.81
C LYS A 141 1.04 25.08 -11.32
N SER A 142 0.93 23.80 -10.96
CA SER A 142 1.88 22.77 -11.41
C SER A 142 1.84 22.59 -12.93
N MET A 143 0.64 22.59 -13.52
CA MET A 143 0.50 22.51 -14.98
C MET A 143 1.08 23.72 -15.71
N LYS A 144 0.96 24.92 -15.12
CA LYS A 144 1.58 26.13 -15.65
C LYS A 144 3.11 26.00 -15.63
N GLU A 145 3.70 25.61 -14.50
CA GLU A 145 5.15 25.43 -14.40
C GLU A 145 5.67 24.37 -15.38
N LEU A 146 4.97 23.24 -15.53
CA LEU A 146 5.31 22.21 -16.52
C LEU A 146 5.36 22.78 -17.95
N LYS A 147 4.33 23.56 -18.34
CA LYS A 147 4.25 24.19 -19.66
C LYS A 147 5.34 25.25 -19.86
N GLU A 148 5.64 26.04 -18.83
CA GLU A 148 6.70 27.05 -18.85
C GLU A 148 8.07 26.40 -19.07
N ILE A 149 8.40 25.36 -18.30
CA ILE A 149 9.65 24.60 -18.46
C ILE A 149 9.72 24.01 -19.87
N ALA A 150 8.67 23.34 -20.31
CA ALA A 150 8.59 22.73 -21.63
C ALA A 150 8.77 23.76 -22.76
N HIS A 151 8.11 24.92 -22.66
CA HIS A 151 8.22 26.01 -23.63
C HIS A 151 9.66 26.54 -23.74
N ARG A 152 10.31 26.78 -22.60
CA ARG A 152 11.69 27.28 -22.52
C ARG A 152 12.71 26.33 -23.14
N ILE A 153 12.43 25.02 -23.08
CA ILE A 153 13.26 23.96 -23.66
C ILE A 153 13.00 23.80 -25.17
N THR A 154 11.74 23.94 -25.63
CA THR A 154 11.42 23.87 -27.08
C THR A 154 12.08 24.94 -27.93
N GLN A 155 12.44 26.09 -27.35
CA GLN A 155 13.17 27.15 -28.05
C GLN A 155 14.53 26.68 -28.60
N CYS A 156 15.01 25.50 -28.21
CA CYS A 156 16.24 24.89 -28.73
C CYS A 156 16.03 23.97 -29.95
N ASP A 157 14.80 23.69 -30.39
CA ASP A 157 14.46 22.69 -31.44
C ASP A 157 13.67 23.32 -32.62
N GLU A 158 14.22 24.38 -33.23
CA GLU A 158 13.54 25.12 -34.31
C GLU A 158 13.36 24.33 -35.62
N GLU A 159 14.19 23.31 -35.90
CA GLU A 159 14.25 22.68 -37.23
C GLU A 159 13.35 21.44 -37.42
N ASN A 160 13.07 20.64 -36.38
CA ASN A 160 12.40 19.33 -36.54
C ASN A 160 11.09 19.16 -35.76
N GLY A 161 10.73 20.08 -34.86
CA GLY A 161 9.48 20.03 -34.06
C GLY A 161 9.29 18.75 -33.21
N THR A 162 10.34 17.94 -33.06
CA THR A 162 10.28 16.60 -32.44
C THR A 162 10.09 16.73 -30.94
N VAL A 163 10.79 17.67 -30.31
CA VAL A 163 10.65 17.99 -28.87
C VAL A 163 9.23 18.46 -28.56
N LYS A 164 8.67 19.33 -29.41
CA LYS A 164 7.29 19.82 -29.27
C LYS A 164 6.28 18.68 -29.33
N LYS A 165 6.47 17.71 -30.23
CA LYS A 165 5.62 16.51 -30.33
C LYS A 165 5.71 15.64 -29.06
N ILE A 166 6.92 15.42 -28.52
CA ILE A 166 7.12 14.64 -27.28
C ILE A 166 6.40 15.30 -26.09
N ILE A 167 6.57 16.61 -25.93
CA ILE A 167 5.90 17.39 -24.87
C ILE A 167 4.37 17.32 -25.03
N GLY A 168 3.87 17.45 -26.26
CA GLY A 168 2.45 17.33 -26.57
C GLY A 168 1.88 15.97 -26.16
N GLN A 169 2.56 14.89 -26.55
CA GLN A 169 2.16 13.53 -26.19
C GLN A 169 2.21 13.28 -24.68
N MET A 170 3.29 13.72 -24.01
CA MET A 170 3.45 13.60 -22.55
C MET A 170 2.30 14.32 -21.82
N THR A 171 2.01 15.56 -22.22
CA THR A 171 0.93 16.36 -21.63
C THR A 171 -0.44 15.71 -21.87
N GLN A 172 -0.68 15.17 -23.07
CA GLN A 172 -1.92 14.48 -23.40
C GLN A 172 -2.10 13.21 -22.54
N ASN A 173 -1.05 12.39 -22.40
CA ASN A 173 -1.08 11.17 -21.58
C ASN A 173 -1.35 11.48 -20.10
N LEU A 174 -0.72 12.55 -19.58
CA LEU A 174 -0.95 13.04 -18.23
C LEU A 174 -2.42 13.43 -18.02
N LEU A 175 -2.99 14.23 -18.93
CA LEU A 175 -4.39 14.67 -18.84
C LEU A 175 -5.37 13.49 -18.91
N MET A 176 -5.12 12.52 -19.78
CA MET A 176 -5.92 11.29 -19.87
C MET A 176 -5.85 10.48 -18.56
N THR A 177 -4.67 10.37 -17.96
CA THR A 177 -4.46 9.66 -16.69
C THR A 177 -5.19 10.33 -15.54
N LEU A 178 -5.11 11.66 -15.44
CA LEU A 178 -5.82 12.45 -14.45
C LEU A 178 -7.34 12.37 -14.64
N ALA A 179 -7.83 12.45 -15.88
CA ALA A 179 -9.25 12.34 -16.18
C ALA A 179 -9.82 10.96 -15.81
N ALA A 180 -9.13 9.88 -16.17
CA ALA A 180 -9.55 8.52 -15.81
C ALA A 180 -9.62 8.32 -14.29
N ARG A 181 -8.65 8.85 -13.55
CA ARG A 181 -8.62 8.79 -12.08
C ARG A 181 -9.75 9.59 -11.45
N ASN A 182 -10.02 10.80 -11.93
CA ASN A 182 -11.12 11.65 -11.45
C ASN A 182 -12.48 10.98 -11.70
N GLN A 183 -12.70 10.41 -12.89
CA GLN A 183 -13.93 9.69 -13.21
C GLN A 183 -14.14 8.48 -12.27
N TYR A 184 -13.09 7.71 -12.00
CA TYR A 184 -13.16 6.60 -11.06
C TYR A 184 -13.53 7.06 -9.65
N GLN A 185 -12.92 8.16 -9.18
CA GLN A 185 -13.26 8.76 -7.88
C GLN A 185 -14.72 9.22 -7.83
N GLU A 186 -15.23 9.89 -8.87
CA GLU A 186 -16.63 10.33 -8.92
C GLU A 186 -17.62 9.16 -8.91
N ILE A 187 -17.37 8.11 -9.71
CA ILE A 187 -18.20 6.90 -9.72
C ILE A 187 -18.20 6.31 -8.31
N ARG A 188 -17.03 6.18 -7.70
CA ARG A 188 -16.91 5.58 -6.38
C ARG A 188 -17.59 6.38 -5.28
N GLU A 189 -17.51 7.71 -5.29
CA GLU A 189 -18.26 8.56 -4.34
C GLU A 189 -19.77 8.48 -4.56
N LYS A 190 -20.24 8.38 -5.81
CA LYS A 190 -21.68 8.15 -6.10
C LYS A 190 -22.19 6.81 -5.56
N PHE A 191 -21.34 5.78 -5.55
CA PHE A 191 -21.67 4.46 -5.02
C PHE A 191 -21.16 4.24 -3.59
N ARG A 192 -20.68 5.30 -2.92
CA ARG A 192 -20.24 5.23 -1.52
C ARG A 192 -21.46 5.06 -0.65
N GLN A 193 -21.70 3.82 -0.21
CA GLN A 193 -22.60 3.60 0.90
C GLN A 193 -22.00 4.27 2.14
N PRO A 194 -22.77 5.06 2.91
CA PRO A 194 -22.29 5.63 4.16
C PRO A 194 -21.76 4.50 5.05
N VAL A 195 -20.64 4.74 5.74
CA VAL A 195 -19.89 3.79 6.58
C VAL A 195 -20.75 3.10 7.66
N THR A 196 -21.98 3.57 7.85
CA THR A 196 -23.02 2.98 8.71
C THR A 196 -23.71 1.75 8.14
N ASP A 197 -23.65 1.49 6.83
CA ASP A 197 -24.22 0.28 6.22
C ASP A 197 -23.10 -0.59 5.64
N LYS A 198 -22.50 -1.40 6.53
CA LYS A 198 -21.86 -2.65 6.10
C LYS A 198 -22.93 -3.45 5.32
N GLY A 199 -22.59 -4.12 4.23
CA GLY A 199 -23.57 -4.82 3.37
C GLY A 199 -24.63 -5.53 4.19
N THR A 200 -25.92 -5.23 3.91
CA THR A 200 -27.10 -5.49 4.76
C THR A 200 -26.73 -6.17 6.09
N ILE A 201 -26.34 -5.40 7.11
CA ILE A 201 -26.03 -5.97 8.43
C ILE A 201 -27.28 -6.69 8.91
N LEU A 202 -27.26 -8.01 8.86
CA LEU A 202 -28.33 -8.84 9.38
C LEU A 202 -28.24 -8.75 10.92
N LYS A 203 -29.06 -7.87 11.51
CA LYS A 203 -29.24 -7.77 12.96
C LYS A 203 -29.97 -9.00 13.53
N THR A 204 -30.65 -9.75 12.65
CA THR A 204 -31.36 -11.00 12.94
C THR A 204 -31.27 -11.93 11.74
N LYS A 205 -31.49 -13.22 11.99
CA LYS A 205 -31.42 -14.32 11.01
C LYS A 205 -32.27 -14.01 9.76
N PRO A 206 -31.73 -14.09 8.53
CA PRO A 206 -32.55 -14.12 7.33
C PRO A 206 -33.29 -15.47 7.23
N GLN A 207 -34.47 -15.44 6.60
CA GLN A 207 -35.26 -16.63 6.30
C GLN A 207 -34.42 -17.72 5.61
N SER A 208 -34.83 -18.98 5.80
CA SER A 208 -34.13 -20.24 5.53
C SER A 208 -33.70 -20.54 4.07
N SER A 209 -33.50 -19.54 3.22
CA SER A 209 -33.23 -19.65 1.78
C SER A 209 -32.00 -18.90 1.27
N GLN A 210 -31.07 -18.47 2.15
CA GLN A 210 -29.80 -17.90 1.66
C GLN A 210 -28.84 -18.99 1.19
N LYS A 211 -28.37 -18.82 -0.06
CA LYS A 211 -27.25 -19.56 -0.64
C LYS A 211 -26.02 -19.43 0.25
N ASP A 212 -25.32 -20.53 0.48
CA ASP A 212 -23.98 -20.53 1.09
C ASP A 212 -22.90 -20.42 0.01
N ILE A 213 -21.67 -20.13 0.43
CA ILE A 213 -20.53 -20.02 -0.48
C ILE A 213 -20.35 -21.28 -1.33
N LEU A 214 -20.57 -22.48 -0.77
CA LEU A 214 -20.42 -23.75 -1.47
C LEU A 214 -21.43 -23.94 -2.62
N SER A 215 -22.61 -23.34 -2.53
CA SER A 215 -23.60 -23.32 -3.61
C SER A 215 -23.25 -22.36 -4.75
N VAL A 216 -22.31 -21.45 -4.52
CA VAL A 216 -21.81 -20.48 -5.50
C VAL A 216 -20.52 -20.96 -6.12
N CYS A 217 -19.57 -21.41 -5.29
CA CYS A 217 -18.28 -21.97 -5.67
C CYS A 217 -17.90 -23.11 -4.72
N CYS A 218 -17.68 -24.30 -5.27
CA CYS A 218 -17.24 -25.47 -4.52
C CYS A 218 -15.77 -25.82 -4.73
N ASP A 219 -15.05 -25.08 -5.58
CA ASP A 219 -13.62 -25.26 -5.84
C ASP A 219 -12.80 -24.20 -5.08
N PRO A 220 -11.97 -24.60 -4.09
CA PRO A 220 -11.14 -23.67 -3.32
C PRO A 220 -10.19 -22.84 -4.17
N LEU A 221 -9.63 -23.43 -5.24
CA LEU A 221 -8.68 -22.76 -6.12
C LEU A 221 -9.39 -21.66 -6.91
N VAL A 222 -10.57 -21.95 -7.46
CA VAL A 222 -11.36 -20.96 -8.20
C VAL A 222 -11.73 -19.80 -7.29
N LEU A 223 -12.13 -20.05 -6.04
CA LEU A 223 -12.43 -18.97 -5.11
C LEU A 223 -11.19 -18.12 -4.77
N ALA A 224 -10.04 -18.75 -4.54
CA ALA A 224 -8.78 -18.05 -4.30
C ALA A 224 -8.32 -17.20 -5.50
N GLN A 225 -8.58 -17.66 -6.73
CA GLN A 225 -8.35 -16.89 -7.96
C GLN A 225 -9.26 -15.66 -8.03
N GLN A 226 -10.54 -15.79 -7.67
CA GLN A 226 -11.47 -14.64 -7.66
C GLN A 226 -11.13 -13.63 -6.55
N LEU A 227 -10.71 -14.10 -5.38
CA LEU A 227 -10.17 -13.24 -4.33
C LEU A 227 -8.94 -12.48 -4.81
N THR A 228 -8.02 -13.16 -5.48
CA THR A 228 -6.83 -12.54 -6.07
C THR A 228 -7.17 -11.47 -7.12
N HIS A 229 -8.20 -11.68 -7.95
CA HIS A 229 -8.73 -10.64 -8.85
C HIS A 229 -9.18 -9.39 -8.08
N ILE A 230 -10.01 -9.57 -7.05
CA ILE A 230 -10.53 -8.46 -6.24
C ILE A 230 -9.39 -7.73 -5.54
N GLU A 231 -8.41 -8.46 -5.00
CA GLU A 231 -7.23 -7.90 -4.34
C GLU A 231 -6.41 -7.04 -5.32
N LEU A 232 -6.05 -7.57 -6.49
CA LEU A 232 -5.28 -6.83 -7.50
C LEU A 232 -6.03 -5.58 -8.00
N GLU A 233 -7.34 -5.67 -8.20
CA GLU A 233 -8.18 -4.53 -8.58
C GLU A 233 -8.22 -3.46 -7.47
N ARG A 234 -8.22 -3.84 -6.19
CA ARG A 234 -8.20 -2.89 -5.07
C ARG A 234 -6.82 -2.28 -4.86
N VAL A 235 -5.76 -3.09 -4.94
CA VAL A 235 -4.37 -2.65 -4.76
C VAL A 235 -3.92 -1.74 -5.89
N SER A 236 -4.40 -1.93 -7.13
CA SER A 236 -4.05 -1.06 -8.26
C SER A 236 -4.38 0.41 -7.99
N ASN A 237 -5.40 0.66 -7.18
CA ASN A 237 -5.88 1.97 -6.75
C ASN A 237 -5.07 2.61 -5.60
N ILE A 238 -4.06 1.92 -5.06
CA ILE A 238 -3.14 2.48 -4.06
C ILE A 238 -1.94 3.07 -4.79
N TYR A 239 -1.69 4.35 -4.55
CA TYR A 239 -0.59 5.07 -5.19
C TYR A 239 0.56 5.33 -4.20
N PRO A 240 1.81 5.54 -4.68
CA PRO A 240 2.94 5.82 -3.80
C PRO A 240 2.70 7.00 -2.86
N GLU A 241 2.00 8.03 -3.35
CA GLU A 241 1.67 9.24 -2.60
C GLU A 241 0.66 8.95 -1.48
N ASP A 242 -0.22 7.96 -1.65
CA ASP A 242 -1.12 7.51 -0.59
C ASP A 242 -0.30 6.95 0.57
N LEU A 243 0.72 6.13 0.28
CA LEU A 243 1.62 5.55 1.28
C LEU A 243 2.49 6.61 1.97
N MET A 244 2.91 7.66 1.26
CA MET A 244 3.65 8.77 1.87
C MET A 244 2.80 9.62 2.83
N GLN A 245 1.47 9.60 2.71
CA GLN A 245 0.62 10.28 3.69
C GLN A 245 0.76 9.68 5.10
N ILE A 246 1.18 8.42 5.23
CA ILE A 246 1.46 7.80 6.55
C ILE A 246 2.56 8.59 7.28
N VAL A 247 3.61 8.97 6.55
CA VAL A 247 4.74 9.77 7.03
C VAL A 247 4.24 11.18 7.40
N SER A 248 3.54 11.85 6.49
CA SER A 248 3.06 13.23 6.68
C SER A 248 2.01 13.38 7.78
N HIS A 249 1.11 12.40 7.95
CA HIS A 249 0.08 12.45 9.00
C HIS A 249 0.70 12.35 10.39
N VAL A 250 1.71 11.49 10.59
CA VAL A 250 2.41 11.38 11.88
C VAL A 250 3.08 12.71 12.24
N ASP A 251 3.73 13.35 11.27
CA ASP A 251 4.41 14.64 11.52
C ASP A 251 3.42 15.77 11.83
N SER A 252 2.20 15.73 11.26
CA SER A 252 1.15 16.73 11.52
C SER A 252 0.56 16.67 12.94
N LEU A 253 0.65 15.51 13.61
CA LEU A 253 0.27 15.35 15.02
C LEU A 253 1.32 15.93 15.96
N ASP A 254 2.60 15.96 15.53
CA ASP A 254 3.72 16.48 16.33
C ASP A 254 4.08 17.95 15.98
N ASN A 255 3.72 18.46 14.79
CA ASN A 255 3.93 19.86 14.39
C ASN A 255 2.91 20.36 13.35
N HIS A 256 2.22 21.45 13.66
CA HIS A 256 1.11 22.06 12.90
C HIS A 256 1.42 22.62 11.48
N LYS A 257 2.49 22.22 10.78
CA LYS A 257 2.96 22.96 9.59
C LYS A 257 2.72 22.35 8.22
N CYS A 258 2.19 21.14 8.07
CA CYS A 258 1.72 20.64 6.78
C CYS A 258 0.51 19.73 7.00
N ARG A 259 -0.70 20.24 6.78
CA ARG A 259 -1.90 19.39 6.75
C ARG A 259 -1.82 18.52 5.51
N GLY A 260 -1.45 17.25 5.69
CA GLY A 260 -1.91 16.19 4.80
C GLY A 260 -3.43 16.26 4.75
N ASP A 261 -3.98 16.37 3.55
CA ASP A 261 -5.42 16.46 3.36
C ASP A 261 -6.06 15.14 3.83
N VAL A 262 -6.77 15.18 4.96
CA VAL A 262 -7.40 14.02 5.63
C VAL A 262 -8.36 13.28 4.67
N THR A 263 -8.77 13.93 3.58
CA THR A 263 -9.61 13.36 2.53
C THR A 263 -8.88 12.31 1.67
N LYS A 264 -7.55 12.18 1.73
CA LYS A 264 -6.76 11.40 0.77
C LYS A 264 -6.34 9.98 1.20
N THR A 265 -6.56 9.55 2.45
CA THR A 265 -6.25 8.17 2.89
C THR A 265 -7.32 7.15 2.50
N TYR A 266 -8.36 7.56 1.76
CA TYR A 266 -9.53 6.75 1.45
C TYR A 266 -9.21 5.46 0.68
N ASN A 267 -8.18 5.43 -0.16
CA ASN A 267 -7.75 4.22 -0.86
C ASN A 267 -7.14 3.20 0.11
N LEU A 268 -6.28 3.65 1.02
CA LEU A 268 -5.68 2.81 2.05
C LEU A 268 -6.73 2.25 2.99
N GLU A 269 -7.65 3.10 3.46
CA GLU A 269 -8.73 2.70 4.37
C GLU A 269 -9.71 1.73 3.73
N ALA A 270 -10.02 1.91 2.44
CA ALA A 270 -10.91 1.00 1.75
C ALA A 270 -10.27 -0.35 1.45
N TYR A 271 -8.96 -0.39 1.26
CA TYR A 271 -8.23 -1.64 1.11
C TYR A 271 -8.10 -2.39 2.45
N ASP A 272 -7.80 -1.68 3.55
CA ASP A 272 -7.88 -2.25 4.90
C ASP A 272 -9.31 -2.73 5.22
N ASN A 273 -10.34 -1.96 4.85
CA ASN A 273 -11.72 -2.39 5.04
C ASN A 273 -12.08 -3.67 4.27
N TRP A 274 -11.50 -3.89 3.08
CA TRP A 274 -11.68 -5.14 2.34
C TRP A 274 -11.18 -6.35 3.15
N PHE A 275 -10.01 -6.27 3.78
CA PHE A 275 -9.50 -7.31 4.67
C PHE A 275 -10.49 -7.63 5.79
N ASN A 276 -11.04 -6.59 6.42
CA ASN A 276 -12.03 -6.75 7.50
C ASN A 276 -13.35 -7.36 7.00
N CYS A 277 -13.84 -6.90 5.84
CA CYS A 277 -15.04 -7.47 5.21
C CYS A 277 -14.85 -8.95 4.87
N LEU A 278 -13.71 -9.34 4.29
CA LEU A 278 -13.42 -10.73 3.97
C LEU A 278 -13.35 -11.61 5.23
N SER A 279 -12.66 -11.14 6.28
CA SER A 279 -12.59 -11.85 7.57
C SER A 279 -13.99 -12.08 8.17
N MET A 280 -14.83 -11.04 8.16
CA MET A 280 -16.19 -11.12 8.68
C MET A 280 -17.12 -11.95 7.80
N LEU A 281 -16.92 -11.95 6.48
CA LEU A 281 -17.65 -12.81 5.54
C LEU A 281 -17.37 -14.29 5.83
N VAL A 282 -16.10 -14.66 6.01
CA VAL A 282 -15.71 -16.03 6.38
C VAL A 282 -16.41 -16.47 7.67
N ALA A 283 -16.36 -15.64 8.72
CA ALA A 283 -17.05 -15.93 9.97
C ALA A 283 -18.57 -16.03 9.78
N THR A 284 -19.16 -15.17 8.95
CA THR A 284 -20.59 -15.19 8.63
C THR A 284 -20.99 -16.48 7.93
N GLU A 285 -20.24 -16.90 6.90
CA GLU A 285 -20.49 -18.15 6.17
C GLU A 285 -20.42 -19.39 7.08
N ILE A 286 -19.52 -19.39 8.07
CA ILE A 286 -19.41 -20.47 9.04
C ILE A 286 -20.57 -20.43 10.04
N CYS A 287 -20.80 -19.29 10.69
CA CYS A 287 -21.78 -19.15 11.76
C CYS A 287 -23.24 -19.22 11.28
N LYS A 288 -23.53 -18.84 10.03
CA LYS A 288 -24.90 -18.91 9.48
C LYS A 288 -25.38 -20.36 9.26
N VAL A 289 -24.47 -21.33 9.19
CA VAL A 289 -24.81 -22.73 8.94
C VAL A 289 -25.18 -23.48 10.21
N VAL A 290 -26.46 -23.81 10.32
CA VAL A 290 -27.04 -24.53 11.47
C VAL A 290 -26.54 -25.97 11.55
N LYS A 291 -26.50 -26.69 10.42
CA LYS A 291 -26.15 -28.12 10.38
C LYS A 291 -24.64 -28.33 10.56
N LYS A 292 -24.24 -28.94 11.69
CA LYS A 292 -22.82 -29.21 12.03
C LYS A 292 -22.00 -29.83 10.88
N LYS A 293 -22.52 -30.87 10.21
CA LYS A 293 -21.82 -31.53 9.08
C LYS A 293 -21.49 -30.57 7.94
N GLN A 294 -22.41 -29.66 7.63
CA GLN A 294 -22.22 -28.66 6.57
C GLN A 294 -21.28 -27.54 7.04
N ARG A 295 -21.39 -27.13 8.30
CA ARG A 295 -20.48 -26.16 8.91
C ARG A 295 -19.03 -26.64 8.91
N THR A 296 -18.78 -27.91 9.27
CA THR A 296 -17.44 -28.54 9.15
C THR A 296 -16.90 -28.43 7.72
N ARG A 297 -17.73 -28.72 6.70
CA ARG A 297 -17.32 -28.61 5.29
C ARG A 297 -16.96 -27.18 4.89
N ILE A 298 -17.68 -26.18 5.38
CA ILE A 298 -17.37 -24.77 5.09
C ILE A 298 -16.04 -24.36 5.73
N VAL A 299 -15.77 -24.80 6.97
CA VAL A 299 -14.47 -24.55 7.62
C VAL A 299 -13.34 -25.20 6.82
N GLU A 300 -13.47 -26.49 6.46
CA GLU A 300 -12.47 -27.19 5.65
C GLU A 300 -12.26 -26.54 4.28
N PHE A 301 -13.35 -26.08 3.65
CA PHE A 301 -13.28 -25.34 2.39
C PHE A 301 -12.48 -24.05 2.53
N PHE A 302 -12.73 -23.22 3.54
CA PHE A 302 -11.95 -21.99 3.75
C PHE A 302 -10.48 -22.25 4.12
N ILE A 303 -10.18 -23.34 4.82
CA ILE A 303 -8.79 -23.78 5.05
C ILE A 303 -8.11 -24.06 3.70
N ASP A 304 -8.77 -24.79 2.81
CA ASP A 304 -8.23 -25.06 1.48
C ASP A 304 -8.11 -23.79 0.63
N VAL A 305 -9.07 -22.86 0.70
CA VAL A 305 -8.99 -21.56 0.01
C VAL A 305 -7.80 -20.75 0.51
N ALA A 306 -7.57 -20.68 1.83
CA ALA A 306 -6.44 -19.96 2.41
C ALA A 306 -5.10 -20.55 1.95
N ARG A 307 -5.01 -21.88 1.85
CA ARG A 307 -3.85 -22.56 1.28
C ARG A 307 -3.64 -22.22 -0.19
N GLU A 308 -4.69 -22.18 -1.00
CA GLU A 308 -4.56 -21.76 -2.40
C GLU A 308 -4.17 -20.28 -2.53
N CYS A 309 -4.66 -19.41 -1.64
CA CYS A 309 -4.18 -18.02 -1.54
C CYS A 309 -2.66 -17.96 -1.25
N PHE A 310 -2.16 -18.76 -0.30
CA PHE A 310 -0.71 -18.88 -0.05
C PHE A 310 0.06 -19.32 -1.29
N ASN A 311 -0.40 -20.37 -1.98
CA ASN A 311 0.24 -20.90 -3.19
C ASN A 311 0.30 -19.88 -4.33
N ILE A 312 -0.74 -19.06 -4.48
CA ILE A 312 -0.82 -17.98 -5.47
C ILE A 312 0.13 -16.81 -5.12
N GLY A 313 0.48 -16.62 -3.84
CA GLY A 313 1.18 -15.44 -3.35
C GLY A 313 0.23 -14.34 -2.87
N ASN A 314 -1.05 -14.66 -2.65
CA ASN A 314 -2.05 -13.78 -2.07
C ASN A 314 -2.09 -13.91 -0.53
N PHE A 315 -1.09 -13.32 0.13
CA PHE A 315 -0.96 -13.41 1.58
C PHE A 315 -2.01 -12.58 2.32
N ASN A 316 -2.50 -11.48 1.73
CA ASN A 316 -3.53 -10.64 2.34
C ASN A 316 -4.85 -11.40 2.54
N SER A 317 -5.38 -12.04 1.49
CA SER A 317 -6.60 -12.84 1.60
C SER A 317 -6.41 -14.07 2.47
N MET A 318 -5.24 -14.73 2.40
CA MET A 318 -4.92 -15.84 3.31
C MET A 318 -5.05 -15.40 4.77
N MET A 319 -4.41 -14.30 5.14
CA MET A 319 -4.45 -13.78 6.52
C MET A 319 -5.86 -13.34 6.92
N ALA A 320 -6.65 -12.74 6.02
CA ALA A 320 -8.04 -12.40 6.29
C ALA A 320 -8.90 -13.65 6.58
N ILE A 321 -8.72 -14.72 5.80
CA ILE A 321 -9.45 -15.97 6.00
C ILE A 321 -9.10 -16.62 7.35
N ILE A 322 -7.80 -16.70 7.68
CA ILE A 322 -7.32 -17.19 8.99
C ILE A 322 -7.91 -16.33 10.12
N SER A 323 -7.84 -15.00 9.97
CA SER A 323 -8.39 -14.05 10.94
C SER A 323 -9.89 -14.25 11.17
N GLY A 324 -10.65 -14.47 10.10
CA GLY A 324 -12.08 -14.78 10.17
C GLY A 324 -12.40 -16.07 10.93
N MET A 325 -11.59 -17.13 10.73
CA MET A 325 -11.73 -18.39 11.47
C MET A 325 -11.32 -18.28 12.95
N ASN A 326 -10.39 -17.37 13.25
CA ASN A 326 -9.91 -17.10 14.62
C ASN A 326 -10.76 -16.10 15.40
N LEU A 327 -11.78 -15.49 14.79
CA LEU A 327 -12.76 -14.70 15.53
C LEU A 327 -13.45 -15.55 16.60
N SER A 328 -13.62 -14.99 17.80
CA SER A 328 -14.18 -15.68 18.97
C SER A 328 -15.49 -16.45 18.70
N PRO A 329 -16.47 -15.92 17.94
CA PRO A 329 -17.69 -16.65 17.60
C PRO A 329 -17.45 -17.94 16.80
N VAL A 330 -16.37 -18.03 16.02
CA VAL A 330 -16.00 -19.22 15.25
C VAL A 330 -15.11 -20.15 16.10
N ALA A 331 -14.10 -19.59 16.77
CA ALA A 331 -13.14 -20.35 17.58
C ALA A 331 -13.79 -21.13 18.75
N ARG A 332 -14.95 -20.68 19.22
CA ARG A 332 -15.71 -21.35 20.28
C ARG A 332 -16.52 -22.58 19.84
N LEU A 333 -16.67 -22.83 18.54
CA LEU A 333 -17.47 -23.94 18.01
C LEU A 333 -16.77 -25.31 18.15
N LYS A 334 -16.46 -25.72 19.39
CA LYS A 334 -15.59 -26.88 19.68
C LYS A 334 -16.11 -28.18 19.08
N LYS A 335 -17.43 -28.37 19.01
CA LYS A 335 -18.02 -29.58 18.40
C LYS A 335 -17.82 -29.60 16.89
N THR A 336 -17.78 -28.44 16.24
CA THR A 336 -17.41 -28.33 14.82
C THR A 336 -15.93 -28.60 14.61
N TRP A 337 -15.06 -27.91 15.37
CA TRP A 337 -13.61 -28.04 15.26
C TRP A 337 -13.11 -29.46 15.53
N SER A 338 -13.75 -30.21 16.45
CA SER A 338 -13.43 -31.63 16.68
C SER A 338 -13.68 -32.56 15.46
N LYS A 339 -14.36 -32.07 14.42
CA LYS A 339 -14.61 -32.80 13.17
C LYS A 339 -13.81 -32.27 11.98
N VAL A 340 -13.15 -31.12 12.12
CA VAL A 340 -12.33 -30.50 11.08
C VAL A 340 -10.94 -31.14 11.12
N LYS A 341 -10.36 -31.40 9.95
CA LYS A 341 -8.95 -31.79 9.85
C LYS A 341 -8.05 -30.55 9.99
N THR A 342 -7.61 -30.26 11.21
CA THR A 342 -6.90 -29.00 11.53
C THR A 342 -5.46 -28.94 11.03
N ALA A 343 -4.81 -30.06 10.69
CA ALA A 343 -3.39 -30.06 10.34
C ALA A 343 -2.99 -29.04 9.25
N LYS A 344 -3.85 -28.82 8.25
CA LYS A 344 -3.61 -27.77 7.23
C LYS A 344 -3.76 -26.36 7.80
N PHE A 345 -4.72 -26.17 8.70
CA PHE A 345 -4.95 -24.90 9.39
C PHE A 345 -3.79 -24.57 10.32
N ASP A 346 -3.31 -25.53 11.10
CA ASP A 346 -2.18 -25.37 12.03
C ASP A 346 -0.90 -24.92 11.28
N VAL A 347 -0.66 -25.45 10.07
CA VAL A 347 0.43 -25.01 9.18
C VAL A 347 0.24 -23.56 8.70
N LEU A 348 -0.99 -23.19 8.32
CA LEU A 348 -1.31 -21.82 7.91
C LEU A 348 -1.14 -20.82 9.06
N GLU A 349 -1.56 -21.19 10.27
CA GLU A 349 -1.34 -20.39 11.48
C GLU A 349 0.16 -20.25 11.79
N HIS A 350 0.95 -21.31 11.62
CA HIS A 350 2.39 -21.25 11.79
C HIS A 350 3.08 -20.27 10.82
N HIS A 351 2.61 -20.20 9.57
CA HIS A 351 3.11 -19.20 8.61
C HIS A 351 2.80 -17.76 9.04
N MET A 352 1.69 -17.55 9.77
CA MET A 352 1.23 -16.24 10.23
C MET A 352 1.53 -15.98 11.71
N ASP A 353 2.39 -16.79 12.33
CA ASP A 353 2.76 -16.64 13.72
C ASP A 353 3.42 -15.27 13.97
N PRO A 354 2.95 -14.48 14.97
CA PRO A 354 3.46 -13.14 15.21
C PRO A 354 4.86 -13.10 15.84
N SER A 355 5.40 -14.23 16.31
CA SER A 355 6.71 -14.29 16.95
C SER A 355 7.81 -13.83 16.00
N SER A 356 8.88 -13.26 16.58
CA SER A 356 10.02 -12.75 15.81
C SER A 356 9.60 -11.79 14.68
N ASN A 357 8.56 -10.98 14.93
CA ASN A 357 7.98 -10.04 13.97
C ASN A 357 7.51 -10.74 12.67
N PHE A 358 6.74 -11.82 12.78
CA PHE A 358 6.21 -12.57 11.64
C PHE A 358 7.30 -13.17 10.74
N CYS A 359 8.35 -13.76 11.31
CA CYS A 359 9.52 -14.22 10.55
C CYS A 359 9.17 -15.26 9.45
N ASN A 360 8.23 -16.17 9.75
CA ASN A 360 7.78 -17.19 8.81
C ASN A 360 7.08 -16.58 7.60
N TYR A 361 6.14 -15.67 7.84
CA TYR A 361 5.47 -14.89 6.79
C TYR A 361 6.48 -14.10 5.96
N ARG A 362 7.43 -13.41 6.61
CA ARG A 362 8.44 -12.60 5.91
C ARG A 362 9.33 -13.46 5.01
N THR A 363 9.70 -14.65 5.47
CA THR A 363 10.44 -15.63 4.65
C THR A 363 9.62 -16.09 3.44
N ALA A 364 8.33 -16.39 3.64
CA ALA A 364 7.43 -16.76 2.54
C ALA A 364 7.23 -15.62 1.54
N LEU A 365 7.08 -14.37 2.01
CA LEU A 365 6.98 -13.18 1.18
C LEU A 365 8.24 -12.96 0.35
N GLN A 366 9.43 -13.11 0.95
CA GLN A 366 10.71 -13.02 0.24
C GLN A 366 10.81 -14.09 -0.86
N GLY A 367 10.43 -15.34 -0.55
CA GLY A 367 10.38 -16.40 -1.55
C GLY A 367 9.42 -16.08 -2.71
N ALA A 368 8.24 -15.52 -2.42
CA ALA A 368 7.30 -15.09 -3.46
C ALA A 368 7.85 -13.92 -4.30
N ALA A 369 8.53 -12.95 -3.68
CA ALA A 369 9.16 -11.84 -4.39
C ALA A 369 10.28 -12.33 -5.34
N GLN A 370 11.14 -13.24 -4.89
CA GLN A 370 12.17 -13.85 -5.73
C GLN A 370 11.57 -14.65 -6.90
N ARG A 371 10.50 -15.40 -6.64
CA ARG A 371 9.76 -16.15 -7.65
C ARG A 371 9.11 -15.23 -8.69
N SER A 372 8.63 -14.06 -8.28
CA SER A 372 8.09 -13.04 -9.19
C SER A 372 9.18 -12.44 -10.10
N GLN A 373 10.37 -12.17 -9.56
CA GLN A 373 11.51 -11.64 -10.33
C GLN A 373 12.01 -12.61 -11.41
N THR A 374 11.95 -13.91 -11.14
CA THR A 374 12.42 -14.99 -12.03
C THR A 374 11.28 -15.68 -12.80
N ALA A 375 10.08 -15.11 -12.76
CA ALA A 375 8.86 -15.72 -13.29
C ALA A 375 8.92 -15.95 -14.81
N HIS A 376 8.50 -17.15 -15.23
CA HIS A 376 8.32 -17.52 -16.64
C HIS A 376 6.85 -17.41 -17.07
N SER A 377 5.94 -17.22 -16.12
CA SER A 377 4.51 -17.04 -16.36
C SER A 377 3.95 -15.85 -15.58
N SER A 378 2.84 -15.28 -16.05
CA SER A 378 2.12 -14.20 -15.34
C SER A 378 1.61 -14.62 -13.96
N ARG A 379 1.28 -15.90 -13.77
CA ARG A 379 0.85 -16.47 -12.48
C ARG A 379 1.94 -16.37 -11.41
N GLU A 380 3.19 -16.61 -11.78
CA GLU A 380 4.31 -16.60 -10.82
C GLU A 380 4.67 -15.19 -10.35
N LYS A 381 4.23 -14.16 -11.09
CA LYS A 381 4.48 -12.74 -10.76
C LYS A 381 3.64 -12.23 -9.60
N ILE A 382 2.55 -12.90 -9.25
CA ILE A 382 1.60 -12.42 -8.23
C ILE A 382 2.26 -12.44 -6.84
N VAL A 383 2.27 -11.26 -6.21
CA VAL A 383 2.67 -11.06 -4.82
C VAL A 383 1.73 -10.04 -4.21
N ILE A 384 0.92 -10.44 -3.23
CA ILE A 384 0.02 -9.56 -2.50
C ILE A 384 0.38 -9.67 -1.01
N PRO A 385 1.16 -8.74 -0.47
CA PRO A 385 1.61 -8.80 0.92
C PRO A 385 0.44 -8.59 1.88
N VAL A 386 0.59 -9.03 3.12
CA VAL A 386 -0.32 -8.63 4.21
C VAL A 386 -0.19 -7.13 4.40
N PHE A 387 -1.18 -6.38 3.93
CA PHE A 387 -1.09 -4.94 3.78
C PHE A 387 -0.85 -4.23 5.11
N ASN A 388 -1.50 -4.69 6.17
CA ASN A 388 -1.36 -4.10 7.50
C ASN A 388 0.05 -4.25 8.09
N LEU A 389 0.78 -5.32 7.74
CA LEU A 389 2.19 -5.47 8.13
C LEU A 389 3.10 -4.57 7.30
N PHE A 390 2.82 -4.44 6.00
CA PHE A 390 3.55 -3.53 5.12
C PHE A 390 3.44 -2.07 5.57
N ILE A 391 2.22 -1.62 5.89
CA ILE A 391 1.96 -0.26 6.40
C ILE A 391 2.64 -0.05 7.77
N LYS A 392 2.64 -1.08 8.62
CA LYS A 392 3.32 -1.08 9.91
C LYS A 392 4.84 -0.89 9.74
N ASP A 393 5.45 -1.54 8.76
CA ASP A 393 6.88 -1.41 8.49
C ASP A 393 7.27 0.02 8.05
N ILE A 394 6.48 0.64 7.14
CA ILE A 394 6.67 2.05 6.74
C ILE A 394 6.53 2.98 7.95
N TYR A 395 5.51 2.76 8.77
CA TYR A 395 5.27 3.56 9.98
C TYR A 395 6.45 3.48 10.96
N PHE A 396 6.98 2.29 11.22
CA PHE A 396 8.11 2.14 12.13
C PHE A 396 9.41 2.73 11.58
N LEU A 397 9.69 2.55 10.28
CA LEU A 397 10.82 3.23 9.64
C LEU A 397 10.72 4.76 9.79
N HIS A 398 9.51 5.30 9.66
CA HIS A 398 9.27 6.73 9.87
C HIS A 398 9.48 7.15 11.32
N LYS A 399 8.96 6.39 12.27
CA LYS A 399 9.03 6.71 13.72
C LYS A 399 10.43 6.63 14.31
N ILE A 400 11.26 5.71 13.82
CA ILE A 400 12.58 5.43 14.42
C ILE A 400 13.63 6.46 13.97
N HIS A 401 13.43 7.12 12.82
CA HIS A 401 14.39 8.07 12.25
C HIS A 401 13.81 9.48 12.13
N THR A 402 14.61 10.52 12.35
CA THR A 402 14.18 11.91 12.14
C THR A 402 14.23 12.30 10.66
N ASN A 403 13.36 13.22 10.23
CA ASN A 403 13.37 13.76 8.85
C ASN A 403 14.63 14.61 8.57
N HIS A 404 15.18 15.23 9.61
CA HIS A 404 16.41 16.01 9.56
C HIS A 404 17.46 15.42 10.49
N LEU A 405 18.72 15.47 10.08
CA LEU A 405 19.87 15.19 10.92
C LEU A 405 20.16 16.38 11.86
N PRO A 406 20.99 16.21 12.92
CA PRO A 406 21.32 17.29 13.86
C PRO A 406 21.93 18.54 13.21
N ASN A 407 22.56 18.39 12.04
CA ASN A 407 23.13 19.49 11.25
C ASN A 407 22.08 20.23 10.39
N GLY A 408 20.79 19.87 10.49
CA GLY A 408 19.68 20.48 9.74
C GLY A 408 19.49 19.92 8.33
N GLN A 409 20.36 19.03 7.84
CA GLN A 409 20.20 18.40 6.53
C GLN A 409 19.05 17.38 6.53
N ILE A 410 18.43 17.17 5.36
CA ILE A 410 17.44 16.12 5.17
C ILE A 410 18.13 14.76 5.30
N ASN A 411 17.54 13.87 6.11
CA ASN A 411 18.00 12.49 6.27
C ASN A 411 17.54 11.65 5.08
N PHE A 412 18.26 11.73 3.96
CA PHE A 412 17.91 11.05 2.72
C PHE A 412 17.94 9.52 2.84
N LYS A 413 18.84 8.96 3.67
CA LYS A 413 18.90 7.52 3.95
C LYS A 413 17.56 6.97 4.42
N LYS A 414 16.89 7.66 5.35
CA LYS A 414 15.55 7.30 5.83
C LYS A 414 14.55 7.20 4.67
N PHE A 415 14.50 8.21 3.81
CA PHE A 415 13.56 8.25 2.70
C PHE A 415 13.90 7.22 1.62
N TRP A 416 15.19 6.93 1.43
CA TRP A 416 15.62 5.85 0.57
C TRP A 416 15.07 4.50 1.05
N GLU A 417 15.20 4.17 2.34
CA GLU A 417 14.67 2.93 2.93
C GLU A 417 13.15 2.82 2.80
N ILE A 418 12.41 3.90 3.07
CA ILE A 418 10.95 3.96 2.89
C ILE A 418 10.58 3.79 1.41
N SER A 419 11.26 4.52 0.52
CA SER A 419 10.99 4.46 -0.92
C SER A 419 11.25 3.09 -1.50
N ARG A 420 12.24 2.35 -1.00
CA ARG A 420 12.53 0.98 -1.43
C ARG A 420 11.34 0.06 -1.16
N GLN A 421 10.76 0.12 0.05
CA GLN A 421 9.57 -0.67 0.38
C GLN A 421 8.37 -0.30 -0.50
N ILE A 422 8.15 1.00 -0.72
CA ILE A 422 7.06 1.47 -1.58
C ILE A 422 7.29 1.01 -3.03
N HIS A 423 8.52 1.07 -3.54
CA HIS A 423 8.84 0.64 -4.90
C HIS A 423 8.55 -0.86 -5.14
N ASP A 424 8.92 -1.72 -4.19
CA ASP A 424 8.62 -3.15 -4.28
C ASP A 424 7.11 -3.40 -4.37
N PHE A 425 6.32 -2.73 -3.52
CA PHE A 425 4.86 -2.82 -3.55
C PHE A 425 4.25 -2.32 -4.87
N ILE A 426 4.79 -1.22 -5.41
CA ILE A 426 4.35 -0.66 -6.69
C ILE A 426 4.65 -1.60 -7.86
N THR A 427 5.76 -2.34 -7.79
CA THR A 427 6.08 -3.37 -8.78
C THR A 427 5.07 -4.51 -8.72
N TRP A 428 4.75 -5.00 -7.53
CA TRP A 428 3.81 -6.12 -7.37
C TRP A 428 2.38 -5.79 -7.81
N LYS A 429 1.93 -4.55 -7.64
CA LYS A 429 0.57 -4.16 -8.05
C LYS A 429 0.37 -4.03 -9.57
N GLN A 430 1.44 -3.99 -10.36
CA GLN A 430 1.36 -3.87 -11.82
C GLN A 430 1.00 -5.20 -12.51
N VAL A 431 0.91 -6.29 -11.76
CA VAL A 431 0.58 -7.60 -12.28
C VAL A 431 -0.88 -7.65 -12.68
N GLU A 432 -1.13 -7.90 -13.97
CA GLU A 432 -2.47 -8.21 -14.46
C GLU A 432 -2.87 -9.62 -14.03
N CYS A 433 -4.10 -9.77 -13.52
CA CYS A 433 -4.55 -11.04 -12.98
C CYS A 433 -4.73 -12.08 -14.10
N PRO A 434 -3.99 -13.20 -14.10
CA PRO A 434 -3.97 -14.16 -15.20
C PRO A 434 -5.11 -15.19 -15.16
N PHE A 435 -5.97 -15.12 -14.14
CA PHE A 435 -7.05 -16.09 -13.95
C PHE A 435 -8.31 -15.65 -14.70
N GLU A 436 -9.17 -16.61 -15.05
CA GLU A 436 -10.47 -16.28 -15.66
C GLU A 436 -11.38 -15.56 -14.64
N LYS A 437 -12.11 -14.54 -15.09
CA LYS A 437 -13.01 -13.75 -14.25
C LYS A 437 -14.38 -14.40 -14.16
N ASP A 438 -14.78 -14.86 -12.98
CA ASP A 438 -16.14 -15.33 -12.71
C ASP A 438 -16.95 -14.22 -12.01
N LYS A 439 -17.82 -13.55 -12.78
CA LYS A 439 -18.65 -12.45 -12.29
C LYS A 439 -19.66 -12.88 -11.22
N LYS A 440 -20.14 -14.12 -11.25
CA LYS A 440 -21.12 -14.62 -10.28
C LYS A 440 -20.48 -14.80 -8.91
N ILE A 441 -19.28 -15.40 -8.89
CA ILE A 441 -18.50 -15.57 -7.65
C ILE A 441 -18.08 -14.21 -7.10
N GLN A 442 -17.56 -13.32 -7.94
CA GLN A 442 -17.16 -11.98 -7.50
C GLN A 442 -18.33 -11.16 -6.98
N SER A 443 -19.48 -11.19 -7.65
CA SER A 443 -20.69 -10.54 -7.15
C SER A 443 -21.06 -11.07 -5.76
N TYR A 444 -21.01 -12.38 -5.54
CA TYR A 444 -21.28 -12.94 -4.22
C TYR A 444 -20.28 -12.46 -3.17
N LEU A 445 -18.97 -12.53 -3.46
CA LEU A 445 -17.91 -12.08 -2.54
C LEU A 445 -18.04 -10.60 -2.15
N LEU A 446 -18.49 -9.77 -3.08
CA LEU A 446 -18.59 -8.32 -2.89
C LEU A 446 -19.92 -7.86 -2.26
N THR A 447 -21.00 -8.64 -2.40
CA THR A 447 -22.35 -8.22 -1.97
C THR A 447 -23.01 -9.16 -0.97
N ALA A 448 -22.40 -10.29 -0.61
CA ALA A 448 -22.95 -11.18 0.40
C ALA A 448 -23.12 -10.42 1.72
N PRO A 449 -24.27 -10.60 2.41
CA PRO A 449 -24.51 -9.92 3.67
C PRO A 449 -23.58 -10.47 4.75
N ILE A 450 -23.05 -9.55 5.56
CA ILE A 450 -22.09 -9.86 6.62
C ILE A 450 -22.76 -9.62 7.97
N TYR A 451 -22.61 -10.55 8.91
CA TYR A 451 -23.11 -10.40 10.26
C TYR A 451 -22.35 -9.31 11.02
N SER A 452 -23.06 -8.58 11.90
CA SER A 452 -22.38 -7.82 12.94
C SER A 452 -21.67 -8.77 13.91
N GLU A 453 -20.74 -8.25 14.71
CA GLU A 453 -20.10 -9.03 15.77
C GLU A 453 -21.12 -9.65 16.73
N GLU A 454 -22.11 -8.86 17.16
CA GLU A 454 -23.24 -9.33 17.97
C GLU A 454 -24.00 -10.48 17.27
N ALA A 455 -24.33 -10.33 15.98
CA ALA A 455 -25.05 -11.35 15.20
C ALA A 455 -24.23 -12.64 15.00
N LEU A 456 -22.90 -12.54 14.86
CA LEU A 456 -22.00 -13.70 14.83
C LEU A 456 -22.06 -14.47 16.15
N PHE A 457 -22.00 -13.78 17.29
CA PHE A 457 -22.11 -14.44 18.60
C PHE A 457 -23.46 -15.12 18.78
N ILE A 458 -24.55 -14.48 18.36
CA ILE A 458 -25.89 -15.09 18.43
C ILE A 458 -25.95 -16.36 17.59
N ALA A 459 -25.56 -16.28 16.31
CA ALA A 459 -25.56 -17.43 15.42
C ALA A 459 -24.64 -18.56 15.90
N SER A 460 -23.52 -18.20 16.54
CA SER A 460 -22.60 -19.15 17.17
C SER A 460 -23.24 -19.87 18.36
N PHE A 461 -23.87 -19.16 19.30
CA PHE A 461 -24.54 -19.76 20.45
C PHE A 461 -25.78 -20.58 20.06
N GLU A 462 -26.51 -20.16 19.03
CA GLU A 462 -27.61 -20.96 18.46
C GLU A 462 -27.13 -22.26 17.81
N SER A 463 -25.96 -22.21 17.17
CA SER A 463 -25.35 -23.38 16.52
C SER A 463 -24.74 -24.36 17.53
N GLU A 464 -24.07 -23.84 18.56
CA GLU A 464 -23.47 -24.58 19.67
C GLU A 464 -23.65 -23.79 20.97
N GLY A 465 -24.53 -24.27 21.84
CA GLY A 465 -24.84 -23.61 23.12
C GLY A 465 -23.61 -23.40 24.02
N PRO A 466 -23.73 -22.54 25.05
CA PRO A 466 -22.61 -22.17 25.92
C PRO A 466 -22.05 -23.37 26.69
N GLU A 467 -20.72 -23.52 26.71
CA GLU A 467 -20.04 -24.68 27.31
C GLU A 467 -19.61 -24.43 28.77
N ASN A 468 -19.42 -23.17 29.16
CA ASN A 468 -18.95 -22.79 30.51
C ASN A 468 -19.78 -21.65 31.11
N HIS A 469 -19.53 -21.32 32.39
CA HIS A 469 -20.28 -20.28 33.10
C HIS A 469 -20.10 -18.89 32.48
N MET A 470 -18.90 -18.52 32.04
CA MET A 470 -18.65 -17.24 31.39
C MET A 470 -19.46 -17.10 30.11
N GLU A 471 -19.47 -18.13 29.26
CA GLU A 471 -20.27 -18.14 28.04
C GLU A 471 -21.78 -18.09 28.32
N LYS A 472 -22.25 -18.76 29.37
CA LYS A 472 -23.66 -18.69 29.78
C LYS A 472 -24.04 -17.24 30.14
N ASP A 473 -23.17 -16.51 30.83
CA ASP A 473 -23.44 -15.14 31.23
C ASP A 473 -23.32 -14.16 30.05
N SER A 474 -22.34 -14.35 29.15
CA SER A 474 -22.28 -13.63 27.88
C SER A 474 -23.54 -13.84 27.04
N TRP A 475 -24.02 -15.09 26.93
CA TRP A 475 -25.22 -15.43 26.18
C TRP A 475 -26.48 -14.78 26.78
N LYS A 476 -26.63 -14.81 28.12
CA LYS A 476 -27.73 -14.10 28.81
C LYS A 476 -27.67 -12.60 28.51
N THR A 477 -26.49 -12.00 28.58
CA THR A 477 -26.30 -10.56 28.33
C THR A 477 -26.70 -10.19 26.91
N LEU A 478 -26.19 -10.93 25.91
CA LEU A 478 -26.56 -10.76 24.50
C LEU A 478 -28.07 -10.89 24.28
N ARG A 479 -28.70 -11.91 24.88
CA ARG A 479 -30.15 -12.11 24.75
C ARG A 479 -30.96 -10.98 25.39
N THR A 480 -30.54 -10.47 26.55
CA THR A 480 -31.18 -9.32 27.21
C THR A 480 -31.05 -8.06 26.36
N THR A 481 -29.88 -7.81 25.77
CA THR A 481 -29.67 -6.67 24.85
C THR A 481 -30.54 -6.76 23.60
N LEU A 482 -30.76 -7.95 23.05
CA LEU A 482 -31.67 -8.16 21.93
C LEU A 482 -33.13 -7.92 22.30
N LEU A 483 -33.57 -8.44 23.46
CA LEU A 483 -34.92 -8.26 23.96
C LEU A 483 -35.25 -6.79 24.28
N ASN A 484 -34.25 -6.01 24.71
CA ASN A 484 -34.43 -4.58 24.99
C ASN A 484 -34.39 -3.68 23.73
N ARG A 485 -34.01 -4.23 22.57
CA ARG A 485 -33.96 -3.52 21.27
C ARG A 485 -35.12 -3.87 20.33
N ALA A 486 -35.87 -4.93 20.66
CA ALA A 486 -37.09 -5.35 19.96
C ALA A 486 -38.31 -4.75 20.65
#